data_AF-A0AAF0E635-F1
#
_entry.id   AF-A0AAF0E635-F1
#
_cell.length_a   1.000
_cell.length_b   1.000
_cell.length_c   1.000
_cell.angle_alpha   90.00
_cell.angle_beta   90.00
_cell.angle_gamma   90.00
#
_symmetry.space_group_name_H-M   'P 1'
#
loop_
_entity.id
_entity.type
_entity.pdbx_description
1 polymer ?
#
loop_
_entity_poly.entity_id
_entity_poly.type
_entity_poly.pdbx_seq_one_letter_code
_entity_poly.pdbx_strand_id
1 'polypeptide(L)' 'MFYQEGDIVNYRPFGGDLKKGKIEKIESKVGGSVEVIYTIEGKQYLSSEIYEKVN' A
#
# COMPACT_ATOMS: atom_id res chain seq x y z
N MET A 1 -4.64 11.44 5.29
CA MET A 1 -4.89 11.46 3.84
C MET A 1 -4.94 10.00 3.40
N PHE A 2 -6.08 9.52 2.90
CA PHE A 2 -6.18 8.14 2.43
C PHE A 2 -5.57 8.08 1.03
N TYR A 3 -4.67 7.13 0.79
CA TYR A 3 -4.11 6.88 -0.54
C TYR A 3 -5.21 6.49 -1.52
N GLN A 4 -4.97 6.71 -2.81
CA GLN A 4 -5.91 6.40 -3.88
C GLN A 4 -5.28 5.49 -4.92
N GLU A 5 -6.12 4.76 -5.66
CA GLU A 5 -5.68 4.03 -6.84
C GLU A 5 -5.05 5.00 -7.84
N GLY A 6 -3.87 4.65 -8.33
CA GLY A 6 -3.07 5.48 -9.20
C GLY A 6 -2.00 6.31 -8.50
N ASP A 7 -2.05 6.46 -7.18
CA ASP A 7 -0.99 7.13 -6.42
C ASP A 7 0.33 6.37 -6.55
N ILE A 8 1.41 7.13 -6.70
CA ILE A 8 2.77 6.60 -6.60
C ILE A 8 3.21 6.74 -5.15
N VAL A 9 3.65 5.65 -4.54
CA VAL A 9 3.99 5.59 -3.12
C VAL A 9 5.35 4.95 -2.91
N ASN A 10 6.00 5.34 -1.81
CA ASN A 10 7.10 4.58 -1.25
C ASN A 10 6.54 3.51 -0.31
N TYR A 11 6.95 2.27 -0.52
CA TYR A 11 6.54 1.11 0.27
C TYR A 11 7.76 0.27 0.65
N ARG A 12 7.69 -0.42 1.78
CA ARG A 12 8.75 -1.32 2.26
C ARG A 12 8.14 -2.66 2.62
N PRO A 13 8.40 -3.73 1.84
CA PRO A 13 8.07 -5.09 2.24
C PRO A 13 8.77 -5.44 3.55
N PHE A 14 8.14 -6.23 4.41
CA PHE A 14 8.74 -6.64 5.68
C PHE A 14 10.20 -7.12 5.54
N GLY A 15 11.13 -6.39 6.19
CA GLY A 15 12.56 -6.69 6.19
C GLY A 15 13.32 -6.32 4.91
N GLY A 16 12.68 -5.65 3.94
CA GLY A 16 13.29 -5.24 2.67
C GLY A 16 13.68 -3.76 2.61
N ASP A 17 14.22 -3.38 1.45
CA ASP A 17 14.53 -1.98 1.12
C ASP A 17 13.26 -1.17 0.79
N LEU A 18 13.39 0.15 0.89
CA LEU A 18 12.34 1.07 0.44
C LEU A 18 12.25 1.00 -1.10
N LYS A 19 11.04 0.78 -1.61
CA LYS A 19 10.72 0.71 -3.03
C LYS A 19 9.68 1.76 -3.38
N LYS A 20 9.58 2.08 -4.67
CA LYS A 20 8.59 3.01 -5.21
C LYS A 20 7.70 2.26 -6.19
N GLY A 21 6.39 2.43 -6.08
CA GLY A 21 5.43 1.73 -6.93
C GLY A 21 4.10 2.46 -7.01
N LYS A 22 3.28 2.09 -7.99
CA LYS A 22 1.95 2.67 -8.21
C LYS A 22 0.90 1.77 -7.58
N ILE A 23 -0.03 2.36 -6.83
CA ILE A 23 -1.18 1.64 -6.30
C ILE A 23 -2.11 1.28 -7.47
N GLU A 24 -2.32 -0.01 -7.66
CA GLU A 24 -3.19 -0.56 -8.69
C GLU A 24 -4.61 -0.81 -8.18
N LYS A 25 -4.73 -1.21 -6.91
CA LYS A 25 -6.01 -1.52 -6.27
C LYS A 25 -5.94 -1.30 -4.77
N ILE A 26 -7.04 -0.87 -4.16
CA ILE A 26 -7.18 -0.79 -2.69
C ILE A 26 -8.36 -1.65 -2.24
N GLU A 27 -8.13 -2.51 -1.26
CA GLU A 27 -9.15 -3.39 -0.68
C GLU A 27 -9.20 -3.22 0.84
N SER A 28 -10.39 -3.15 1.42
CA SER A 28 -10.57 -3.11 2.88
C SER A 28 -11.22 -4.40 3.36
N LYS A 29 -10.58 -5.10 4.32
CA LYS A 29 -11.21 -6.20 5.06
C LYS A 29 -11.69 -5.68 6.41
N VAL A 30 -12.95 -5.94 6.73
CA VAL A 30 -13.56 -5.58 8.01
C VAL A 30 -13.84 -6.88 8.77
N GLY A 31 -13.02 -7.15 9.79
CA GLY A 31 -13.17 -8.31 10.66
C GLY A 31 -12.44 -8.08 11.97
N GLY A 32 -13.13 -7.53 12.98
CA GLY A 32 -12.54 -7.15 14.27
C GLY A 32 -11.66 -5.89 14.23
N SER A 33 -10.77 -5.80 13.24
CA SER A 33 -10.01 -4.59 12.86
C SER A 33 -10.26 -4.26 11.38
N VAL A 34 -10.12 -2.98 11.01
CA VAL A 34 -10.11 -2.56 9.60
C VAL A 34 -8.69 -2.71 9.09
N GLU A 35 -8.48 -3.65 8.16
CA GLU A 35 -7.22 -3.80 7.46
C GLU A 35 -7.37 -3.29 6.03
N VAL A 36 -6.45 -2.42 5.60
CA VAL A 36 -6.38 -1.93 4.22
C VAL A 36 -5.20 -2.60 3.51
N ILE A 37 -5.51 -3.23 2.38
CA ILE A 37 -4.59 -3.95 1.51
C ILE A 37 -4.42 -3.13 0.22
N TYR A 38 -3.17 -2.92 -0.18
CA TYR A 38 -2.77 -2.20 -1.37
C TYR A 38 -2.13 -3.17 -2.36
N THR A 39 -2.57 -3.16 -3.61
CA THR A 39 -1.90 -3.89 -4.69
C THR A 39 -0.93 -2.96 -5.40
N ILE A 40 0.35 -3.32 -5.43
CA ILE A 40 1.43 -2.59 -6.11
C ILE A 40 2.24 -3.61 -6.91
N GLU A 41 2.42 -3.39 -8.21
CA GLU A 41 3.13 -4.32 -9.12
C GLU A 41 2.59 -5.77 -9.04
N GLY A 42 1.27 -5.93 -8.95
CA GLY A 42 0.61 -7.23 -8.83
C GLY A 42 0.81 -7.95 -7.49
N LYS A 43 1.42 -7.30 -6.48
CA LYS A 43 1.62 -7.84 -5.14
C LYS A 43 0.83 -7.07 -4.09
N GLN A 44 0.35 -7.77 -3.08
CA GLN A 44 -0.43 -7.18 -1.98
C GLN A 44 0.47 -6.76 -0.82
N TYR A 45 0.18 -5.59 -0.28
CA TYR A 45 0.88 -4.97 0.84
C TYR A 45 -0.13 -4.47 1.86
N LEU A 46 0.21 -4.57 3.14
CA LEU A 46 -0.59 -4.01 4.22
C LEU A 46 -0.38 -2.50 4.32
N SER A 47 -1.36 -1.80 4.88
CA SER A 47 -1.25 -0.37 5.16
C SER A 47 0.00 0.04 5.95
N SER A 48 0.49 -0.82 6.84
CA SER A 48 1.73 -0.63 7.59
C SER A 48 3.01 -0.66 6.74
N GLU A 49 2.92 -1.16 5.52
CA GLU A 49 4.05 -1.26 4.59
C GLU A 49 4.09 -0.07 3.61
N ILE A 50 3.09 0.81 3.63
CA ILE A 50 3.02 2.02 2.79
C ILE A 50 3.39 3.25 3.62
N TYR A 51 4.41 4.01 3.17
CA TYR A 51 5.03 5.06 3.98
C TYR A 51 4.57 6.45 3.59
N GLU A 52 4.71 6.80 2.31
CA GLU A 52 4.41 8.14 1.82
C GLU A 52 4.00 8.14 0.36
N LYS A 53 3.20 9.14 -0.01
CA LYS A 53 2.87 9.44 -1.41
C LYS A 53 4.02 10.26 -2.00
N VAL A 54 4.45 9.85 -3.18
CA VAL A 54 5.45 10.55 -3.98
C VAL A 54 4.71 11.29 -5.09
N ASN A 55 4.80 12.63 -5.09
CA ASN A 55 4.24 13.47 -6.15
C ASN A 55 4.80 13.12 -7.54
#